data_AF-A0A7Z0EQY4-F1
#
_entry.id   AF-A0A7Z0EQY4-F1
#
_cell.length_a   1.000
_cell.length_b   1.000
_cell.length_c   1.000
_cell.angle_alpha   90.00
_cell.angle_beta   90.00
_cell.angle_gamma   90.00
#
_symmetry.space_group_name_H-M   'P 1'
#
loop_
_entity.id
_entity.type
_entity.pdbx_description
1 polymer ?
#
loop_
_entity_poly.entity_id
_entity_poly.type
_entity_poly.pdbx_seq_one_letter_code
_entity_poly.pdbx_strand_id
1 'polypeptide(L)'
;MVHEVGAQEKISYGRNDRFAGGPVGGGHFWVDEDGRPVAKIGGPKEWRPTPMIDVRVGDVFTVGGQAWRVTDIVDADTPSAYLLATRVS
;
A
#
# COMPACT_ATOMS: atom_id res chain seq x y z
N MET A 1 1.29 -0.54 17.46
CA MET A 1 0.24 0.44 17.81
C MET A 1 -0.87 0.26 16.79
N VAL A 2 -2.12 0.12 17.22
CA VAL A 2 -3.29 0.03 16.33
C VAL A 2 -3.62 1.46 15.89
N HIS A 3 -3.70 1.72 14.58
CA HIS A 3 -4.06 3.06 14.06
C HIS A 3 -5.51 3.41 14.40
N GLU A 4 -5.94 4.65 14.28
CA GLU A 4 -7.38 4.96 14.36
C GLU A 4 -8.03 4.83 12.98
N VAL A 5 -9.34 4.60 12.91
CA VAL A 5 -10.05 4.70 11.62
C VAL A 5 -9.92 6.14 11.12
N GLY A 6 -9.54 6.32 9.86
CA GLY A 6 -9.18 7.61 9.28
C GLY A 6 -7.70 7.94 9.33
N ALA A 7 -6.86 7.16 10.03
CA ALA A 7 -5.42 7.33 9.97
C ALA A 7 -4.90 7.10 8.55
N GLN A 8 -3.95 7.94 8.11
CA GLN A 8 -3.33 7.83 6.81
C GLN A 8 -1.86 7.42 6.93
N GLU A 9 -1.44 6.51 6.07
CA GLU A 9 -0.07 6.04 5.99
C GLU A 9 0.48 6.15 4.56
N LYS A 10 1.73 6.60 4.47
CA LYS A 10 2.49 6.70 3.22
C LYS A 10 3.34 5.44 3.05
N ILE A 11 3.23 4.78 1.90
CA ILE A 11 4.07 3.65 1.53
C ILE A 11 4.90 4.07 0.32
N SER A 12 6.21 4.22 0.52
CA SER A 12 7.20 4.43 -0.53
C SER A 12 7.97 3.14 -0.80
N TYR A 13 9.02 3.22 -1.62
CA TYR A 13 9.99 2.14 -1.76
C TYR A 13 10.54 1.68 -0.41
N GLY A 14 10.68 0.36 -0.27
CA GLY A 14 11.25 -0.27 0.93
C GLY A 14 10.23 -0.53 2.02
N ARG A 15 10.74 -0.93 3.19
CA ARG A 15 9.96 -1.46 4.32
C ARG A 15 9.33 -0.33 5.14
N ASN A 16 8.02 -0.35 5.36
CA ASN A 16 7.31 0.52 6.33
C ASN A 16 6.73 -0.31 7.48
N ASP A 17 7.32 -0.20 8.67
CA ASP A 17 6.94 -0.92 9.89
C ASP A 17 5.80 -0.26 10.69
N ARG A 18 5.19 0.82 10.18
CA ARG A 18 4.12 1.55 10.87
C ARG A 18 2.79 0.79 10.92
N PHE A 19 2.60 -0.22 10.06
CA PHE A 19 1.38 -1.03 10.06
C PHE A 19 1.41 -2.07 11.19
N ALA A 20 0.34 -2.11 11.99
CA ALA A 20 0.14 -3.20 12.94
C ALA A 20 -0.22 -4.48 12.18
N GLY A 21 0.62 -5.51 12.26
CA GLY A 21 0.46 -6.75 11.49
C GLY A 21 1.70 -7.12 10.68
N GLY A 22 2.61 -6.17 10.51
CA GLY A 22 3.88 -6.37 9.83
C GLY A 22 4.15 -5.25 8.84
N PRO A 23 5.34 -5.24 8.24
CA PRO A 23 5.68 -4.21 7.30
C PRO A 23 4.81 -4.32 6.05
N VAL A 24 4.42 -3.16 5.53
CA VAL A 24 4.02 -3.01 4.13
C VAL A 24 5.11 -2.21 3.45
N GLY A 25 5.46 -2.55 2.22
CA GLY A 25 6.50 -1.82 1.50
C GLY A 25 6.21 -1.69 0.03
N GLY A 26 6.58 -0.56 -0.56
CA GLY A 26 6.51 -0.36 -2.00
C GLY A 26 7.60 -1.17 -2.70
N GLY A 27 7.19 -2.04 -3.61
CA GLY A 27 8.09 -2.78 -4.49
C GLY A 27 8.28 -2.08 -5.82
N HIS A 28 7.18 -1.71 -6.49
CA HIS A 28 7.22 -1.06 -7.80
C HIS A 28 6.04 -0.10 -7.96
N PHE A 29 6.23 0.98 -8.70
CA PHE A 29 5.19 1.96 -9.02
C PHE A 29 5.30 2.29 -10.49
N TRP A 30 4.20 2.19 -11.24
CA TRP A 30 4.19 2.43 -12.68
C TRP A 30 2.85 2.99 -13.16
N VAL A 31 2.85 3.55 -14.35
CA VAL A 31 1.65 3.90 -15.10
C VAL A 31 1.34 2.77 -16.07
N ASP A 32 0.10 2.26 -16.04
CA ASP A 32 -0.33 1.22 -16.97
C ASP A 32 -0.65 1.74 -18.37
N GLU A 33 -1.08 0.84 -19.26
CA GLU A 33 -1.41 1.16 -20.66
C GLU A 33 -2.56 2.18 -20.81
N ASP A 34 -3.44 2.29 -19.81
CA ASP A 34 -4.55 3.24 -19.78
C ASP A 34 -4.15 4.60 -19.17
N GLY A 35 -2.88 4.79 -18.81
CA GLY A 35 -2.41 6.00 -18.14
C GLY A 35 -2.75 6.05 -16.65
N ARG A 36 -3.07 4.92 -16.01
CA ARG A 36 -3.47 4.87 -14.59
C ARG A 36 -2.32 4.41 -13.70
N PRO A 37 -2.10 5.06 -12.55
CA PRO A 37 -1.04 4.67 -11.63
C PRO A 37 -1.38 3.34 -10.93
N VAL A 38 -0.36 2.52 -10.75
CA VAL A 38 -0.40 1.21 -10.07
C VAL A 38 0.78 1.09 -9.13
N ALA A 39 0.57 0.42 -8.00
CA ALA A 39 1.64 0.08 -7.06
C ALA A 39 1.66 -1.42 -6.80
N LYS A 40 2.84 -2.03 -6.85
CA LYS A 40 3.10 -3.36 -6.31
C LYS A 40 3.60 -3.18 -4.89
N ILE A 41 2.85 -3.68 -3.92
CA ILE A 41 3.21 -3.62 -2.51
C ILE A 41 3.51 -5.02 -1.99
N GLY A 42 4.58 -5.15 -1.19
CA GLY A 42 4.87 -6.32 -0.39
C GLY A 42 4.31 -6.15 1.02
N GLY A 43 3.99 -7.26 1.67
CA GLY A 43 3.30 -7.20 2.96
C GLY A 43 3.58 -8.35 3.93
N PRO A 44 2.79 -8.43 5.00
CA PRO A 44 2.95 -9.41 6.07
C PRO A 44 2.83 -10.87 5.62
N LYS A 45 3.24 -11.80 6.50
CA LYS A 45 3.20 -13.24 6.24
C LYS A 45 1.80 -13.77 5.89
N GLU A 46 0.75 -13.11 6.36
CA GLU A 46 -0.65 -13.44 6.07
C GLU A 46 -1.02 -13.30 4.59
N TRP A 47 -0.26 -12.55 3.78
CA TRP A 47 -0.48 -12.46 2.34
C TRP A 47 0.03 -13.69 1.57
N ARG A 48 0.72 -14.62 2.23
CA ARG A 48 1.20 -15.85 1.58
C ARG A 48 0.03 -16.71 1.07
N PRO A 49 0.17 -17.36 -0.10
CA PRO A 49 1.40 -17.56 -0.87
C PRO A 49 1.80 -16.40 -1.80
N THR A 50 1.03 -15.32 -1.85
CA THR A 50 1.22 -14.17 -2.74
C THR A 50 1.70 -12.95 -1.93
N PRO A 51 2.99 -12.89 -1.54
CA PRO A 51 3.49 -11.89 -0.58
C PRO A 51 3.51 -10.45 -1.12
N MET A 52 3.22 -10.28 -2.41
CA MET A 52 3.12 -8.99 -3.08
C MET A 52 1.83 -8.93 -3.90
N ILE A 53 1.12 -7.82 -3.80
CA ILE A 53 -0.11 -7.56 -4.54
C ILE A 53 0.02 -6.27 -5.34
N ASP A 54 -0.70 -6.20 -6.45
CA ASP A 54 -0.86 -4.97 -7.21
C ASP A 54 -2.11 -4.26 -6.71
N VAL A 55 -2.00 -2.96 -6.44
CA VAL A 55 -3.08 -2.12 -5.93
C VAL A 55 -3.20 -0.83 -6.73
N ARG A 56 -4.41 -0.30 -6.76
CA ARG A 56 -4.82 0.93 -7.44
C ARG A 56 -5.61 1.81 -6.47
N VAL A 57 -5.76 3.09 -6.83
CA VAL A 57 -6.64 4.00 -6.09
C VAL A 57 -8.05 3.42 -6.03
N GLY A 58 -8.59 3.30 -4.82
CA GLY A 58 -9.87 2.69 -4.53
C GLY A 58 -9.79 1.27 -3.95
N ASP A 59 -8.69 0.54 -4.18
CA ASP A 59 -8.52 -0.81 -3.66
C ASP A 59 -8.39 -0.81 -2.14
N VAL A 60 -8.78 -1.93 -1.53
CA VAL A 60 -8.67 -2.16 -0.09
C VAL A 60 -7.80 -3.38 0.17
N PHE A 61 -6.84 -3.24 1.07
CA PHE A 61 -6.01 -4.35 1.55
C PHE A 61 -6.05 -4.43 3.07
N THR A 62 -5.71 -5.60 3.61
CA THR A 62 -5.74 -5.86 5.06
C THR A 62 -4.33 -6.12 5.59
N VAL A 63 -4.01 -5.53 6.74
CA VAL A 63 -2.76 -5.76 7.47
C VAL A 63 -3.08 -5.91 8.95
N GLY A 64 -2.75 -7.06 9.54
CA GLY A 64 -2.96 -7.33 10.97
C GLY A 64 -4.41 -7.11 11.41
N GLY A 65 -5.35 -7.47 10.55
CA GLY A 65 -6.78 -7.30 10.79
C GLY A 65 -7.35 -5.90 10.58
N GLN A 66 -6.54 -4.92 10.14
CA GLN A 66 -7.00 -3.57 9.80
C GLN A 66 -7.17 -3.43 8.30
N ALA A 67 -8.26 -2.79 7.85
CA ALA A 67 -8.51 -2.55 6.43
C ALA A 67 -8.04 -1.15 6.03
N TRP A 68 -7.34 -1.07 4.91
CA TRP A 68 -6.71 0.14 4.39
C TRP A 68 -7.12 0.36 2.95
N ARG A 69 -7.73 1.51 2.67
CA ARG A 69 -8.09 1.92 1.32
C ARG A 69 -6.95 2.73 0.71
N VAL A 70 -6.51 2.36 -0.48
CA VAL A 70 -5.59 3.17 -1.28
C VAL A 70 -6.36 4.42 -1.74
N THR A 71 -5.93 5.58 -1.27
CA THR A 71 -6.57 6.87 -1.58
C THR A 71 -5.84 7.61 -2.68
N ASP A 72 -4.54 7.39 -2.85
CA ASP A 72 -3.75 8.03 -3.89
C ASP A 72 -2.49 7.23 -4.25
N ILE A 73 -1.98 7.41 -5.46
CA ILE A 73 -0.67 6.93 -5.93
C ILE A 73 -0.02 8.09 -6.69
N VAL A 74 1.07 8.61 -6.14
CA VAL A 74 1.69 9.86 -6.56
C VAL A 74 3.02 9.58 -7.25
N ASP A 75 3.27 10.30 -8.35
CA ASP A 75 4.51 10.27 -9.13
C ASP A 75 4.95 8.84 -9.53
N ALA A 76 4.01 8.00 -9.96
CA ALA A 76 4.33 6.67 -10.50
C ALA A 76 5.36 6.77 -11.65
N ASP A 77 6.20 5.75 -11.82
CA ASP A 77 7.38 5.73 -12.70
C ASP A 77 8.52 6.70 -12.32
N THR A 78 8.52 7.24 -11.10
CA THR A 78 9.63 8.06 -10.59
C THR A 78 10.29 7.46 -9.33
N PRO A 79 11.56 7.78 -9.05
CA PRO A 79 12.20 7.37 -7.79
C PRO A 79 11.54 7.92 -6.52
N SER A 80 10.69 8.94 -6.65
CA SER A 80 9.95 9.56 -5.55
C SER A 80 8.55 8.98 -5.34
N ALA A 81 8.14 7.98 -6.13
CA ALA A 81 6.80 7.41 -6.09
C ALA A 81 6.39 6.92 -4.69
N TYR A 82 5.10 7.09 -4.38
CA TYR A 82 4.50 6.56 -3.16
C TYR A 82 2.99 6.37 -3.32
N LEU A 83 2.41 5.54 -2.44
CA LEU A 83 0.96 5.50 -2.26
C LEU A 83 0.56 6.06 -0.89
N LEU A 84 -0.66 6.57 -0.83
CA LEU A 84 -1.35 6.92 0.41
C LEU A 84 -2.46 5.90 0.65
N ALA A 85 -2.51 5.37 1.87
CA ALA A 85 -3.57 4.47 2.31
C ALA A 85 -4.22 5.03 3.57
N THR A 86 -5.54 5.00 3.63
CA THR A 86 -6.32 5.44 4.80
C THR A 86 -7.01 4.26 5.44
N ARG A 87 -6.88 4.12 6.77
CA ARG A 87 -7.57 3.05 7.51
C ARG A 87 -9.07 3.27 7.46
N VAL A 88 -9.82 2.23 7.10
CA VAL A 88 -11.29 2.26 6.99
C VAL A 88 -12.00 1.33 7.97
N SER A 89 -11.31 0.34 8.55
CA SER A 89 -11.82 -0.46 9.68
C SER A 89 -10.72 -1.02 10.55
#